data_AF-A0A158DMZ0-F1
#
_entry.id   AF-A0A158DMZ0-F1
#
_cell.length_a   1.000
_cell.length_b   1.000
_cell.length_c   1.000
_cell.angle_alpha   90.00
_cell.angle_beta   90.00
_cell.angle_gamma   90.00
#
_symmetry.space_group_name_H-M   'P 1'
#
loop_
_entity.id
_entity.type
_entity.pdbx_description
1 polymer ?
#
loop_
_entity_poly.entity_id
_entity_poly.type
_entity_poly.pdbx_seq_one_letter_code
_entity_poly.pdbx_strand_id
1 'polypeptide(L)' 'MTQTQVLLKHLRKAGSITQREALLDHGVQSLTRRITELRDAGFNIHSSMRAHPVTGQRYCRYILGTPEKL' A
#
# COMPACT_ATOMS: atom_id res chain seq x y z
N MET A 1 15.18 -6.42 8.57
CA MET A 1 14.03 -5.56 8.22
C MET A 1 12.90 -6.47 7.73
N THR A 2 11.69 -6.34 8.28
CA THR A 2 10.54 -7.18 7.87
C THR A 2 9.88 -6.62 6.60
N GLN A 3 9.12 -7.44 5.87
CA GLN A 3 8.36 -6.98 4.69
C GLN A 3 7.39 -5.82 5.02
N THR A 4 6.78 -5.85 6.20
CA THR A 4 5.87 -4.79 6.69
C THR A 4 6.63 -3.48 6.91
N GLN A 5 7.87 -3.53 7.44
CA GLN A 5 8.73 -2.34 7.59
C GLN A 5 9.16 -1.76 6.23
N VAL A 6 9.45 -2.62 5.24
CA VAL A 6 9.82 -2.18 3.88
C VAL A 6 8.65 -1.44 3.24
N LEU A 7 7.44 -1.99 3.36
CA LEU A 7 6.22 -1.36 2.87
C LEU A 7 5.93 -0.03 3.54
N LEU A 8 6.08 0.06 4.87
CA LEU A 8 5.88 1.31 5.58
C LEU A 8 6.88 2.39 5.11
N LYS A 9 8.15 2.02 4.89
CA LYS A 9 9.16 2.93 4.35
C LYS A 9 8.78 3.41 2.95
N HIS A 10 8.32 2.51 2.08
CA HIS A 10 7.84 2.86 0.76
C HIS A 10 6.64 3.81 0.84
N LEU A 11 5.61 3.47 1.61
CA LEU A 11 4.40 4.28 1.79
C LEU A 11 4.70 5.69 2.33
N ARG A 12 5.62 5.82 3.29
CA ARG A 12 6.05 7.14 3.80
C ARG A 12 6.75 8.00 2.75
N LYS A 13 7.44 7.38 1.78
CA LYS A 13 8.20 8.10 0.74
C LYS A 13 7.36 8.37 -0.51
N ALA A 14 6.58 7.39 -0.96
CA ALA A 14 5.80 7.44 -2.19
C ALA A 14 4.34 7.87 -1.97
N GLY A 15 3.84 7.79 -0.74
CA GLY A 15 2.45 8.11 -0.38
C GLY A 15 1.42 7.04 -0.79
N SER A 16 1.74 6.13 -1.70
CA SER A 16 0.85 5.05 -2.09
C SER A 16 1.60 3.83 -2.60
N ILE A 17 0.92 2.68 -2.69
CA ILE A 17 1.45 1.47 -3.31
C ILE A 17 0.33 0.59 -3.86
N THR A 18 0.64 -0.15 -4.92
CA THR A 18 -0.22 -1.16 -5.56
C THR A 18 0.37 -2.57 -5.36
N GLN A 19 -0.46 -3.60 -5.54
CA GLN A 19 0.00 -5.00 -5.44
C GLN A 19 1.12 -5.34 -6.44
N ARG A 20 1.13 -4.71 -7.62
CA ARG A 20 2.17 -4.92 -8.63
C ARG A 20 3.52 -4.35 -8.17
N GLU A 21 3.54 -3.12 -7.67
CA GLU A 21 4.76 -2.49 -7.12
C GLU A 21 5.27 -3.28 -5.90
N ALA A 22 4.38 -3.70 -5.00
CA ALA A 22 4.75 -4.50 -3.84
C ALA A 22 5.41 -5.83 -4.22
N LEU A 23 4.90 -6.51 -5.26
CA LEU A 23 5.45 -7.77 -5.75
C LEU A 23 6.80 -7.56 -6.47
N LEU A 24 6.85 -6.64 -7.42
CA LEU A 24 8.01 -6.47 -8.29
C LEU A 24 9.18 -5.78 -7.59
N ASP A 25 8.91 -4.77 -6.77
CA ASP A 25 9.98 -3.94 -6.19
C ASP A 25 10.45 -4.48 -4.83
N HIS A 26 9.57 -5.16 -4.08
CA HIS A 26 9.82 -5.57 -2.69
C HIS A 26 9.63 -7.07 -2.43
N GLY A 27 9.27 -7.86 -3.45
CA GLY A 27 9.02 -9.30 -3.30
C GLY A 27 7.85 -9.64 -2.37
N VAL A 28 6.92 -8.70 -2.14
CA VAL A 28 5.77 -8.91 -1.25
C VAL A 28 4.62 -9.54 -2.02
N GLN A 29 4.40 -10.83 -1.78
CA GLN A 29 3.34 -11.59 -2.45
C GLN A 29 1.93 -11.20 -1.98
N SER A 30 1.74 -10.98 -0.68
CA SER A 30 0.43 -10.62 -0.12
C SER A 30 0.46 -9.19 0.45
N LEU A 31 0.24 -8.19 -0.41
CA LEU A 31 0.17 -6.79 0.02
C LEU A 31 -0.97 -6.58 1.00
N THR A 32 -2.15 -7.16 0.71
CA THR A 32 -3.35 -7.00 1.53
C THR A 32 -3.10 -7.36 2.99
N ARG A 33 -2.41 -8.48 3.27
CA ARG A 33 -2.07 -8.88 4.64
C ARG A 33 -1.17 -7.86 5.32
N ARG A 34 -0.18 -7.32 4.60
CA ARG A 34 0.74 -6.31 5.15
C ARG A 34 0.02 -4.99 5.43
N ILE A 35 -0.95 -4.61 4.59
CA ILE A 35 -1.78 -3.43 4.83
C ILE A 35 -2.68 -3.63 6.05
N THR A 36 -3.27 -4.81 6.24
CA THR A 36 -4.04 -5.12 7.45
C THR A 36 -3.18 -4.96 8.70
N GLU A 37 -1.98 -5.57 8.74
CA GLU A 37 -1.06 -5.42 9.87
C GLU A 37 -0.68 -3.96 10.15
N LEU A 38 -0.52 -3.13 9.10
CA LEU A 38 -0.25 -1.70 9.27
C LEU A 38 -1.46 -0.94 9.82
N ARG A 39 -2.67 -1.27 9.38
CA ARG A 39 -3.90 -0.68 9.92
C ARG A 39 -4.11 -1.06 11.39
N ASP A 40 -3.86 -2.32 11.73
CA ASP A 40 -3.93 -2.81 13.11
C ASP A 40 -2.88 -2.12 14.01
N ALA A 41 -1.72 -1.76 13.44
CA ALA A 41 -0.71 -0.94 14.10
C ALA A 41 -1.04 0.57 14.17
N GLY A 42 -2.23 0.99 13.72
CA GLY A 42 -2.71 2.38 13.79
C GLY A 42 -2.34 3.28 12.62
N PHE A 43 -1.79 2.73 11.52
CA PHE A 43 -1.51 3.55 10.34
C PHE A 43 -2.79 3.83 9.53
N ASN A 44 -3.05 5.11 9.28
CA ASN A 44 -4.17 5.56 8.46
C ASN A 44 -3.91 5.25 6.97
N ILE A 45 -4.39 4.11 6.46
CA ILE A 45 -4.19 3.69 5.07
C ILE A 45 -5.53 3.47 4.37
N HIS A 46 -5.79 4.23 3.31
CA HIS A 46 -7.02 4.18 2.53
C HIS A 46 -6.89 3.30 1.29
N SER A 47 -7.98 2.65 0.89
CA SER A 47 -8.06 1.86 -0.35
C SER A 47 -8.72 2.70 -1.45
N SER A 48 -8.06 2.85 -2.60
CA SER A 48 -8.62 3.50 -3.79
C SER A 48 -8.69 2.51 -4.94
N MET A 49 -9.90 2.17 -5.37
CA MET A 49 -10.11 1.32 -6.55
C MET A 49 -9.90 2.13 -7.82
N ARG A 50 -9.10 1.60 -8.74
CA ARG A 50 -8.85 2.18 -10.06
C ARG A 50 -8.99 1.12 -11.14
N ALA A 51 -9.20 1.56 -12.37
CA ALA A 51 -9.12 0.71 -13.55
C ALA A 51 -7.88 1.10 -14.35
N HIS A 52 -7.17 0.11 -14.88
CA HIS A 52 -6.05 0.35 -15.78
C HIS A 52 -6.60 0.91 -17.11
N PRO A 53 -6.06 2.02 -17.65
CA PRO A 53 -6.64 2.70 -18.81
C PRO A 53 -6.59 1.84 -20.09
N VAL A 54 -5.60 0.97 -20.21
CA VAL A 54 -5.43 0.08 -21.40
C VAL A 54 -6.21 -1.23 -21.27
N THR A 55 -6.00 -2.00 -20.19
CA THR A 55 -6.60 -3.34 -20.05
C THR A 55 -7.99 -3.33 -19.42
N GLY A 56 -8.43 -2.21 -18.82
CA GLY A 56 -9.66 -2.11 -18.04
C GLY A 56 -9.62 -2.86 -16.69
N GLN A 57 -8.54 -3.58 -16.39
CA GLN A 57 -8.44 -4.38 -15.17
C GLN A 57 -8.49 -3.48 -13.93
N ARG A 58 -9.37 -3.83 -12.99
CA ARG A 58 -9.48 -3.13 -11.71
C ARG A 58 -8.35 -3.53 -10.79
N TYR A 59 -7.77 -2.56 -10.11
CA TYR A 59 -6.76 -2.76 -9.08
C TYR A 59 -6.98 -1.81 -7.91
N CYS A 60 -6.52 -2.23 -6.74
CA CYS A 60 -6.53 -1.41 -5.53
C CYS A 60 -5.18 -0.69 -5.39
N ARG A 61 -5.23 0.61 -5.09
CA ARG A 61 -4.08 1.41 -4.66
C ARG A 61 -4.28 1.79 -3.21
N TYR A 62 -3.33 1.43 -2.36
CA TYR A 62 -3.33 1.82 -0.95
C TYR A 62 -2.61 3.14 -0.79
N ILE A 63 -3.21 4.09 -0.08
CA ILE A 63 -2.71 5.45 0.08
C ILE A 63 -2.49 5.71 1.56
N LEU A 64 -1.29 6.15 1.93
CA LEU A 64 -1.01 6.59 3.29
C LEU A 64 -1.69 7.94 3.50
N GLY A 65 -2.68 7.97 4.39
CA GLY A 65 -3.29 9.20 4.85
C GLY A 65 -2.29 10.05 5.59
N THR A 66 -2.39 11.37 5.45
CA THR A 66 -1.67 12.30 6.32
C THR A 66 -2.13 12.07 7.76
N PRO A 67 -1.23 12.09 8.76
CA PRO A 67 -1.69 12.21 10.14
C PRO A 67 -2.48 13.51 10.23
N GLU A 68 -3.75 13.42 10.62
CA GLU A 68 -4.51 14.62 10.99
C GLU A 68 -3.71 15.29 12.11
N LYS A 69 -3.36 16.57 11.91
CA LYS A 69 -2.72 17.36 12.93
C LYS A 69 -3.68 17.39 14.13
N LEU A 70 -3.27 16.77 15.24
CA LEU A 70 -3.81 17.08 16.57
C LEU A 70 -3.51 18.56 16.89
#